data_AF-A0A0R2IAJ1-F1
#
_entry.id   AF-A0A0R2IAJ1-F1
#
_cell.length_a   1.000
_cell.length_b   1.000
_cell.length_c   1.000
_cell.angle_alpha   90.00
_cell.angle_beta   90.00
_cell.angle_gamma   90.00
#
_symmetry.space_group_name_H-M   'P 1'
#
loop_
_entity.id
_entity.type
_entity.pdbx_description
1 polymer ?
#
loop_
_entity_poly.entity_id
_entity_poly.type
_entity_poly.pdbx_seq_one_letter_code
_entity_poly.pdbx_strand_id
1 'polypeptide(L)'
;MYQEKKFDWMSLILGIVFIVLGCWSLKNPDTTLSLLSILVGVGALLKGIYEFWLRSTINTLLGTRSTWLLIMSILDIVLGCVFIFRIAAGVMTISIIFAFWFIIDCIGQLSVASFYKQFHKGYYWWLVILNILGIIVGIALLFNPMVSAMTIVWLISCFLLLIGFVAIVAAF
;
A
#
# COMPACT_ATOMS: atom_id res chain seq x y z
N MET A 1 17.06 14.85 32.61
CA MET A 1 16.34 13.67 33.12
C MET A 1 16.58 12.52 32.15
N TYR A 2 17.52 11.63 32.47
CA TYR A 2 17.69 10.38 31.72
C TYR A 2 16.56 9.44 32.15
N GLN A 3 15.60 9.20 31.27
CA GLN A 3 14.60 8.15 31.44
C GLN A 3 15.34 6.81 31.29
N GLU A 4 15.33 5.96 32.31
CA GLU A 4 15.79 4.58 32.14
C GLU A 4 14.91 3.91 31.10
N LYS A 5 15.51 3.51 29.97
CA LYS A 5 14.83 2.82 28.89
C LYS A 5 14.43 1.44 29.41
N LYS A 6 13.24 1.35 30.00
CA LYS A 6 12.65 0.07 30.43
C LYS A 6 12.49 -0.80 29.18
N PHE A 7 12.93 -2.05 29.28
CA PHE A 7 12.74 -3.05 28.24
C PHE A 7 11.26 -3.11 27.84
N ASP A 8 10.98 -2.82 26.57
CA ASP A 8 9.62 -2.73 26.06
C ASP A 8 9.18 -4.08 25.51
N TRP A 9 8.61 -4.88 26.42
CA TRP A 9 8.01 -6.18 26.11
C TRP A 9 7.00 -6.11 24.97
N MET A 10 6.27 -5.00 24.82
CA MET A 10 5.25 -4.85 23.77
C MET A 10 5.91 -4.77 22.39
N SER A 11 6.98 -3.97 22.28
CA SER A 11 7.78 -3.86 21.05
C SER A 11 8.42 -5.21 20.66
N LEU A 12 8.89 -6.00 21.63
CA LEU A 12 9.48 -7.31 21.35
C LEU A 12 8.45 -8.30 20.78
N ILE A 13 7.29 -8.43 21.43
CA ILE A 13 6.23 -9.35 20.99
C ILE A 13 5.75 -8.96 19.60
N LEU A 14 5.50 -7.67 19.39
CA LEU A 14 5.04 -7.13 18.11
C LEU A 14 6.06 -7.37 17.00
N GLY A 15 7.36 -7.23 17.32
CA GLY A 15 8.44 -7.54 16.39
C GLY A 15 8.49 -9.00 15.97
N ILE A 16 8.38 -9.93 16.92
CA ILE A 16 8.33 -11.37 16.65
C ILE A 16 7.10 -11.71 15.79
N VAL A 17 5.93 -11.17 16.13
CA VAL A 17 4.70 -11.37 15.36
C VAL A 17 4.87 -10.92 13.91
N PHE A 18 5.43 -9.74 13.68
CA PHE A 18 5.66 -9.24 12.32
C PHE A 18 6.66 -10.08 11.52
N ILE A 19 7.72 -10.59 12.16
CA ILE A 19 8.67 -11.49 11.48
C ILE A 19 7.96 -12.78 11.06
N VAL A 20 7.19 -13.39 11.97
CA VAL A 20 6.45 -14.63 11.69
C VAL A 20 5.45 -14.41 10.56
N LEU A 21 4.68 -13.31 10.60
CA LEU A 21 3.73 -12.97 9.54
C LEU A 21 4.41 -12.71 8.20
N GLY A 22 5.55 -12.00 8.19
CA GLY A 22 6.34 -11.77 6.98
C GLY A 22 6.85 -13.07 6.35
N CYS A 23 7.41 -13.97 7.16
CA CYS A 23 7.85 -15.28 6.69
C CYS A 23 6.68 -16.16 6.21
N TRP A 24 5.55 -16.15 6.92
CA TRP A 24 4.37 -16.92 6.55
C TRP A 24 3.76 -16.43 5.23
N SER A 25 3.72 -15.11 5.05
CA SER A 25 3.21 -14.45 3.84
C SER A 25 4.00 -14.83 2.58
N LEU A 26 5.33 -14.93 2.67
CA LEU A 26 6.17 -15.38 1.54
C LEU A 26 5.94 -16.84 1.18
N LYS A 27 5.67 -17.70 2.16
CA LYS A 27 5.45 -19.14 1.93
C LYS A 27 4.08 -19.42 1.30
N ASN A 28 3.08 -18.59 1.59
CA ASN A 28 1.71 -18.80 1.13
C ASN A 28 1.17 -17.56 0.38
N PRO A 29 1.77 -17.22 -0.79
CA PRO A 29 1.42 -16.01 -1.52
C PRO A 29 -0.06 -15.95 -1.92
N ASP A 30 -0.67 -17.09 -2.25
CA ASP A 30 -2.09 -17.17 -2.63
C ASP A 30 -3.00 -16.74 -1.47
N THR A 31 -2.71 -17.22 -0.25
CA THR A 31 -3.48 -16.82 0.93
C THR A 31 -3.26 -15.34 1.26
N THR A 32 -2.02 -14.84 1.14
CA THR A 32 -1.73 -13.42 1.37
C THR A 32 -2.50 -12.54 0.39
N LEU A 33 -2.51 -12.89 -0.90
CA LEU A 33 -3.26 -12.16 -1.92
C LEU A 33 -4.76 -12.19 -1.65
N SER A 34 -5.29 -13.33 -1.22
CA SER A 34 -6.71 -13.44 -0.87
C SER A 34 -7.08 -12.54 0.31
N LEU A 35 -6.23 -12.51 1.36
CA LEU A 35 -6.41 -11.64 2.52
C LEU A 35 -6.31 -10.16 2.12
N LEU A 36 -5.36 -9.81 1.26
CA LEU A 36 -5.24 -8.44 0.74
C LEU A 36 -6.48 -8.02 -0.04
N SER A 37 -7.02 -8.89 -0.90
CA SER A 37 -8.26 -8.62 -1.62
C SER A 37 -9.42 -8.36 -0.66
N ILE A 38 -9.56 -9.17 0.38
CA ILE A 38 -10.61 -9.01 1.38
C ILE A 38 -10.41 -7.72 2.18
N LEU A 39 -9.19 -7.45 2.67
CA LEU A 39 -8.88 -6.25 3.44
C LEU A 39 -9.11 -4.97 2.63
N VAL A 40 -8.66 -4.94 1.39
CA VAL A 40 -8.90 -3.81 0.48
C VAL A 40 -10.40 -3.69 0.17
N GLY A 41 -11.10 -4.81 -0.04
CA GLY A 41 -12.54 -4.82 -0.26
C GLY A 41 -13.33 -4.25 0.93
N VAL A 42 -13.01 -4.69 2.15
CA VAL A 42 -13.60 -4.15 3.38
C VAL A 42 -13.26 -2.67 3.54
N GLY A 43 -12.01 -2.27 3.29
CA GLY A 43 -11.59 -0.87 3.32
C GLY A 43 -12.36 0.00 2.32
N ALA A 44 -12.57 -0.50 1.10
CA ALA A 44 -13.36 0.18 0.07
C ALA A 44 -14.83 0.31 0.47
N LEU A 45 -15.43 -0.72 1.07
CA LEU A 45 -16.79 -0.62 1.62
C LEU A 45 -16.89 0.44 2.72
N LEU A 46 -15.98 0.42 3.69
CA LEU A 46 -15.97 1.40 4.79
C LEU A 46 -15.76 2.82 4.26
N LYS A 47 -14.84 3.01 3.31
CA LYS A 47 -14.60 4.30 2.64
C LYS A 47 -15.85 4.79 1.91
N GLY A 48 -16.48 3.93 1.11
CA GLY A 48 -17.69 4.29 0.37
C GLY A 48 -18.86 4.65 1.28
N ILE A 49 -19.05 3.94 2.40
CA ILE A 49 -20.05 4.28 3.42
C ILE A 49 -19.72 5.62 4.09
N TYR A 50 -18.46 5.85 4.43
CA TYR A 50 -18.01 7.10 5.04
C TYR A 50 -18.23 8.30 4.11
N GLU A 51 -17.84 8.20 2.84
CA GLU A 51 -18.04 9.27 1.87
C GLU A 51 -19.53 9.56 1.60
N PHE A 52 -20.36 8.51 1.59
CA PHE A 52 -21.80 8.65 1.50
C PHE A 52 -22.37 9.46 2.66
N TRP A 53 -21.90 9.19 3.90
CA TRP A 53 -22.30 9.94 5.09
C TRP A 53 -21.75 11.38 5.10
N LEU A 54 -20.46 11.55 4.80
CA LEU A 54 -19.78 12.84 4.75
C LEU A 54 -20.47 13.80 3.76
N ARG A 55 -20.94 13.28 2.62
CA ARG A 55 -21.71 14.04 1.65
C ARG A 55 -23.00 14.60 2.24
N SER A 56 -23.72 13.83 3.06
CA SER A 56 -24.96 14.29 3.70
C SER A 56 -24.68 15.55 4.53
N THR A 57 -23.57 15.55 5.26
CA THR A 57 -23.12 16.68 6.09
C THR A 57 -22.61 17.87 5.28
N ILE A 58 -21.81 17.63 4.23
CA ILE A 58 -21.24 18.68 3.38
C ILE A 58 -22.34 19.39 2.57
N ASN A 59 -23.30 18.65 2.00
CA ASN A 59 -24.39 19.25 1.22
C ASN A 59 -25.27 20.17 2.08
N THR A 60 -25.47 19.83 3.36
CA THR A 60 -26.23 20.68 4.29
C THR A 60 -25.49 21.94 4.72
N LEU A 61 -24.15 21.94 4.68
CA LEU A 61 -23.32 23.06 5.15
C LEU A 61 -22.82 23.97 4.02
N LEU A 62 -22.51 23.44 2.84
CA LEU A 62 -21.85 24.16 1.73
C LEU A 62 -22.73 24.36 0.49
N GLY A 63 -23.98 23.87 0.50
CA GLY A 63 -24.97 24.09 -0.57
C GLY A 63 -24.60 23.55 -1.96
N THR A 64 -23.46 22.88 -2.09
CA THR A 64 -22.94 22.35 -3.35
C THR A 64 -23.29 20.88 -3.50
N ARG A 65 -24.14 20.54 -4.47
CA ARG A 65 -24.41 19.14 -4.82
C ARG A 65 -23.21 18.57 -5.56
N SER A 66 -22.26 17.98 -4.84
CA SER A 66 -21.20 17.23 -5.51
C SER A 66 -21.74 15.90 -6.01
N THR A 67 -22.09 15.88 -7.30
CA THR A 67 -22.44 14.66 -8.04
C THR A 67 -21.23 13.74 -8.16
N TRP A 68 -20.01 14.30 -8.18
CA TRP A 68 -18.75 13.55 -8.24
C TRP A 68 -18.56 12.64 -7.03
N LEU A 69 -18.80 13.14 -5.82
CA LEU A 69 -18.72 12.36 -4.58
C LEU A 69 -19.68 11.16 -4.59
N LEU A 70 -20.92 11.31 -5.11
CA LEU A 70 -21.85 10.18 -5.22
C LEU A 70 -21.33 9.05 -6.10
N ILE A 71 -20.80 9.43 -7.27
CA ILE A 71 -20.31 8.46 -8.24
C ILE A 71 -19.16 7.66 -7.62
N MET A 72 -18.23 8.34 -6.93
CA MET A 72 -17.09 7.70 -6.27
C MET A 72 -17.51 6.79 -5.12
N SER A 73 -18.44 7.22 -4.26
CA SER A 73 -18.91 6.38 -3.15
C SER A 73 -19.63 5.12 -3.64
N ILE A 74 -20.44 5.22 -4.70
CA ILE A 74 -21.10 4.05 -5.30
C ILE A 74 -20.06 3.11 -5.91
N LEU A 75 -19.08 3.66 -6.64
CA LEU A 75 -17.97 2.88 -7.21
C LEU A 75 -17.21 2.12 -6.13
N ASP A 76 -16.85 2.79 -5.02
CA ASP A 76 -16.12 2.18 -3.91
C ASP A 76 -16.92 1.05 -3.25
N ILE A 77 -18.23 1.23 -3.06
CA ILE A 77 -19.11 0.19 -2.50
C ILE A 77 -19.18 -1.01 -3.46
N VAL A 78 -19.37 -0.77 -4.75
CA VAL A 78 -19.45 -1.83 -5.76
C VAL A 78 -18.13 -2.59 -5.88
N LEU A 79 -17.01 -1.87 -5.93
CA LEU A 79 -15.66 -2.46 -5.97
C LEU A 79 -15.39 -3.29 -4.71
N GLY A 80 -15.74 -2.75 -3.53
CA GLY A 80 -15.61 -3.45 -2.26
C GLY A 80 -16.39 -4.77 -2.24
N CYS A 81 -17.65 -4.74 -2.68
CA CYS A 81 -18.45 -5.96 -2.85
C CYS A 81 -17.79 -6.95 -3.81
N VAL A 82 -17.37 -6.49 -5.00
CA VAL A 82 -16.74 -7.37 -6.00
C VAL A 82 -15.48 -8.03 -5.46
N PHE A 83 -14.67 -7.31 -4.69
CA PHE A 83 -13.40 -7.83 -4.14
C PHE A 83 -13.64 -8.90 -3.06
N ILE A 84 -14.72 -8.78 -2.28
CA ILE A 84 -15.07 -9.75 -1.23
C ILE A 84 -15.76 -10.97 -1.84
N PHE A 85 -16.70 -10.79 -2.78
CA PHE A 85 -17.44 -11.89 -3.40
C PHE A 85 -16.62 -12.65 -4.45
N ARG A 86 -15.67 -11.99 -5.12
CA ARG A 86 -14.81 -12.60 -6.14
C ARG A 86 -13.35 -12.23 -5.91
N ILE A 87 -12.74 -12.94 -4.96
CA ILE A 87 -11.34 -12.76 -4.54
C ILE A 87 -10.38 -12.72 -5.76
N ALA A 88 -10.54 -13.64 -6.71
CA ALA A 88 -9.68 -13.67 -7.90
C ALA A 88 -9.72 -12.37 -8.72
N ALA A 89 -10.89 -11.73 -8.83
CA ALA A 89 -10.98 -10.43 -9.52
C ALA A 89 -10.41 -9.30 -8.67
N GLY A 90 -10.60 -9.32 -7.35
CA GLY A 90 -9.97 -8.33 -6.47
C GLY A 90 -8.45 -8.38 -6.54
N VAL A 91 -7.86 -9.58 -6.53
CA VAL A 91 -6.41 -9.76 -6.73
C VAL A 91 -5.95 -9.17 -8.07
N MET A 92 -6.64 -9.48 -9.17
CA MET A 92 -6.30 -8.91 -10.49
C MET A 92 -6.39 -7.38 -10.51
N THR A 93 -7.49 -6.82 -9.98
CA THR A 93 -7.69 -5.37 -9.97
C THR A 93 -6.65 -4.66 -9.11
N ILE A 94 -6.37 -5.16 -7.90
CA ILE A 94 -5.32 -4.62 -7.02
C ILE A 94 -3.97 -4.67 -7.72
N SER A 95 -3.67 -5.75 -8.43
CA SER A 95 -2.41 -5.92 -9.16
C SER A 95 -2.23 -4.91 -10.29
N ILE A 96 -3.30 -4.60 -11.02
CA ILE A 96 -3.28 -3.60 -12.09
C ILE A 96 -3.15 -2.19 -11.49
N ILE A 97 -3.96 -1.88 -10.46
CA ILE A 97 -3.91 -0.59 -9.77
C ILE A 97 -2.52 -0.36 -9.17
N PHE A 98 -1.93 -1.38 -8.55
CA PHE A 98 -0.59 -1.32 -8.00
C PHE A 98 0.45 -1.02 -9.08
N ALA A 99 0.39 -1.69 -10.23
CA ALA A 99 1.34 -1.43 -11.32
C ALA A 99 1.22 0.01 -11.85
N PHE A 100 0.00 0.53 -12.02
CA PHE A 100 -0.23 1.92 -12.38
C PHE A 100 0.32 2.89 -11.32
N TRP A 101 -0.02 2.64 -10.05
CA TRP A 101 0.45 3.45 -8.93
C TRP A 101 1.98 3.44 -8.82
N PHE A 102 2.61 2.28 -9.02
CA PHE A 102 4.06 2.12 -9.00
C PHE A 102 4.76 2.94 -10.09
N ILE A 103 4.21 2.97 -11.31
CA ILE A 103 4.73 3.82 -12.39
C ILE A 103 4.62 5.30 -12.02
N ILE A 104 3.45 5.72 -11.52
CA ILE A 104 3.22 7.11 -11.10
C ILE A 104 4.18 7.50 -9.97
N ASP A 105 4.39 6.60 -9.00
CA ASP A 105 5.32 6.79 -7.90
C ASP A 105 6.75 6.99 -8.41
N CYS A 106 7.23 6.13 -9.32
CA CYS A 106 8.56 6.29 -9.91
C CYS A 106 8.71 7.63 -10.68
N ILE A 107 7.68 8.07 -11.41
CA ILE A 107 7.69 9.37 -12.12
C ILE A 107 7.71 10.53 -11.11
N GLY A 108 6.93 10.43 -10.04
CA GLY A 108 6.91 11.43 -8.96
C GLY A 108 8.26 11.54 -8.26
N GLN A 109 8.85 10.40 -7.90
CA GLN A 109 10.18 10.33 -7.29
C GLN A 109 11.27 10.87 -8.21
N LEU A 110 11.19 10.65 -9.52
CA LEU A 110 12.12 11.23 -10.50
C LEU A 110 12.01 12.77 -10.52
N SER A 111 10.80 13.30 -10.41
CA SER A 111 10.56 14.74 -10.35
C SER A 111 11.17 15.36 -9.09
N VAL A 112 11.04 14.69 -7.95
CA VAL A 112 11.64 15.10 -6.68
C VAL A 112 13.17 14.92 -6.70
N ALA A 113 13.70 13.89 -7.37
CA ALA A 113 15.14 13.65 -7.49
C ALA A 113 15.86 14.84 -8.13
N SER A 114 15.23 15.54 -9.08
CA SER A 114 15.76 16.78 -9.67
C SER A 114 16.06 17.86 -8.62
N PHE A 115 15.33 17.88 -7.50
CA PHE A 115 15.57 18.80 -6.38
C PHE A 115 16.81 18.41 -5.55
N TYR A 116 17.05 17.11 -5.37
CA TYR A 116 18.21 16.59 -4.62
C TYR A 116 19.56 16.76 -5.33
N LYS A 117 19.55 17.17 -6.61
CA LYS A 117 20.74 17.47 -7.41
C LYS A 117 21.66 18.52 -6.75
N GLN A 118 21.12 19.37 -5.86
CA GLN A 118 21.87 20.45 -5.21
C GLN A 118 22.73 20.00 -4.02
N PHE A 119 22.45 18.85 -3.39
CA PHE A 119 23.15 18.45 -2.16
C PHE A 119 24.16 17.32 -2.35
N HIS A 120 23.83 16.26 -3.13
CA HIS A 120 24.72 15.10 -3.31
C HIS A 120 24.59 14.48 -4.71
N LYS A 121 25.60 14.65 -5.57
CA LYS A 121 25.62 14.10 -6.95
C LYS A 121 25.52 12.58 -7.02
N GLY A 122 26.08 11.84 -6.06
CA GLY A 122 26.05 10.36 -6.05
C GLY A 122 24.63 9.82 -5.82
N TYR A 123 23.95 10.34 -4.79
CA TYR A 123 22.58 9.92 -4.44
C TYR A 123 21.58 10.25 -5.56
N TYR A 124 21.77 11.37 -6.25
CA TYR A 124 20.98 11.76 -7.41
C TYR A 124 21.00 10.71 -8.53
N TRP A 125 22.20 10.28 -8.96
CA TRP A 125 22.32 9.30 -10.05
C TRP A 125 21.77 7.93 -9.66
N TRP A 126 21.98 7.51 -8.41
CA TRP A 126 21.37 6.29 -7.89
C TRP A 126 19.84 6.33 -7.95
N LEU A 127 19.21 7.43 -7.51
CA LEU A 127 17.76 7.57 -7.59
C LEU A 127 17.25 7.55 -9.03
N VAL A 128 17.91 8.26 -9.94
CA VAL A 128 17.48 8.34 -11.34
C VAL A 128 17.51 6.96 -11.99
N ILE A 129 18.60 6.20 -11.81
CA ILE A 129 18.73 4.85 -12.38
C ILE A 129 17.66 3.91 -11.80
N LEU A 130 17.46 3.94 -10.48
CA LEU A 130 16.46 3.11 -9.81
C LEU A 130 15.04 3.42 -10.27
N ASN A 131 14.68 4.70 -10.43
CA ASN A 131 13.35 5.09 -10.88
C ASN A 131 13.10 4.77 -12.36
N ILE A 132 14.10 4.92 -13.24
CA ILE A 132 13.99 4.50 -14.65
C ILE A 132 13.77 2.98 -14.73
N LEU A 133 14.55 2.19 -13.98
CA LEU A 133 14.35 0.74 -13.89
C LEU A 133 12.97 0.42 -13.30
N GLY A 134 12.54 1.15 -12.28
CA GLY A 134 11.21 1.03 -11.67
C GLY A 134 10.09 1.25 -12.68
N ILE A 135 10.19 2.26 -13.56
CA ILE A 135 9.20 2.48 -14.63
C ILE A 135 9.16 1.29 -15.59
N ILE A 136 10.31 0.77 -16.02
CA ILE A 136 10.38 -0.40 -16.91
C ILE A 136 9.73 -1.62 -16.26
N VAL A 137 10.05 -1.88 -14.98
CA VAL A 137 9.43 -2.95 -14.20
C VAL A 137 7.93 -2.72 -14.08
N GLY A 138 7.48 -1.51 -13.74
CA GLY A 138 6.07 -1.16 -13.63
C GLY A 138 5.29 -1.41 -14.92
N ILE A 139 5.87 -1.05 -16.07
CA ILE A 139 5.29 -1.36 -17.38
C ILE A 139 5.20 -2.87 -17.59
N ALA A 140 6.25 -3.63 -17.24
CA ALA A 140 6.20 -5.09 -17.32
C ALA A 140 5.13 -5.70 -16.39
N LEU A 141 4.90 -5.12 -15.21
CA LEU A 141 3.85 -5.54 -14.27
C LEU A 141 2.43 -5.34 -14.83
N LEU A 142 2.21 -4.32 -15.67
CA LEU A 142 0.91 -4.12 -16.33
C LEU A 142 0.57 -5.24 -17.32
N PHE A 143 1.57 -5.74 -18.03
CA PHE A 143 1.38 -6.85 -18.99
C PHE A 143 1.22 -8.20 -18.30
N ASN A 144 1.75 -8.36 -17.08
CA ASN A 144 1.62 -9.59 -16.31
C ASN A 144 1.10 -9.33 -14.88
N PRO A 145 -0.23 -9.25 -14.70
CA PRO A 145 -0.83 -8.94 -13.41
C PRO A 145 -0.52 -9.99 -12.34
N MET A 146 -0.22 -11.24 -12.72
CA MET A 146 0.18 -12.27 -11.76
C MET A 146 1.55 -11.96 -11.13
N VAL A 147 2.52 -11.51 -11.94
CA VAL A 147 3.82 -11.07 -11.44
C VAL A 147 3.67 -9.82 -10.56
N SER A 148 2.76 -8.92 -10.93
CA SER A 148 2.42 -7.75 -10.10
C SER A 148 1.90 -8.16 -8.73
N ALA A 149 0.95 -9.12 -8.69
CA ALA A 149 0.44 -9.67 -7.44
C ALA A 149 1.56 -10.24 -6.56
N MET A 150 2.45 -11.06 -7.13
CA MET A 150 3.57 -11.64 -6.40
C MET A 150 4.54 -10.57 -5.87
N THR A 151 4.77 -9.51 -6.65
CA THR A 151 5.60 -8.37 -6.23
C THR A 151 5.00 -7.68 -5.00
N ILE A 152 3.68 -7.52 -4.95
CA ILE A 152 2.98 -6.96 -3.78
C ILE A 152 3.21 -7.81 -2.53
N VAL A 153 3.06 -9.13 -2.65
CA VAL A 153 3.31 -10.07 -1.54
C VAL A 153 4.76 -9.94 -1.06
N TRP A 154 5.70 -9.90 -1.99
CA TRP A 154 7.12 -9.77 -1.67
C TRP A 154 7.42 -8.46 -0.93
N LEU A 155 6.90 -7.33 -1.43
CA LEU A 155 7.08 -6.02 -0.80
C LEU A 155 6.49 -5.97 0.60
N ILE A 156 5.24 -6.41 0.77
CA ILE A 156 4.55 -6.42 2.07
C ILE A 156 5.31 -7.30 3.07
N SER A 157 5.77 -8.47 2.63
CA SER A 157 6.52 -9.39 3.48
C SER A 157 7.88 -8.82 3.89
N CYS A 158 8.62 -8.22 2.96
CA CYS A 158 9.87 -7.53 3.26
C CYS A 158 9.65 -6.38 4.24
N PHE A 159 8.56 -5.63 4.10
CA PHE A 159 8.21 -4.54 5.01
C PHE A 159 7.86 -5.03 6.42
N LEU A 160 7.06 -6.10 6.52
CA LEU A 160 6.77 -6.79 7.78
C LEU A 160 8.04 -7.27 8.48
N LEU A 161 8.95 -7.90 7.73
CA LEU A 161 10.23 -8.35 8.27
C LEU A 161 11.07 -7.16 8.77
N LEU A 162 11.20 -6.10 7.98
CA LEU A 162 11.95 -4.90 8.35
C LEU A 162 11.38 -4.24 9.62
N ILE A 163 10.07 -4.02 9.68
CA ILE A 163 9.42 -3.46 10.88
C ILE A 163 9.61 -4.40 12.06
N GLY A 164 9.50 -5.71 11.84
CA GLY A 164 9.74 -6.72 12.87
C GLY A 164 11.14 -6.63 13.48
N PHE A 165 12.17 -6.53 12.63
CA PHE A 165 13.54 -6.33 13.08
C PHE A 165 13.73 -5.01 13.82
N VAL A 166 13.19 -3.90 13.29
CA VAL A 166 13.28 -2.58 13.93
C VAL A 166 12.60 -2.59 15.30
N ALA A 167 11.44 -3.23 15.42
CA ALA A 167 10.69 -3.34 16.68
C ALA A 167 11.45 -4.17 17.73
N ILE A 168 12.10 -5.27 17.32
CA ILE A 168 12.96 -6.06 18.22
C ILE A 168 14.13 -5.21 18.69
N VAL A 169 14.83 -4.50 17.79
CA VAL A 169 15.96 -3.64 18.16
C VAL A 169 15.51 -2.49 19.08
N ALA A 170 14.31 -1.94 18.87
CA ALA A 170 13.76 -0.86 19.68
C ALA A 170 13.38 -1.30 21.10
N ALA A 171 13.06 -2.58 21.31
CA ALA A 171 12.66 -3.14 22.60
C ALA A 171 13.80 -3.17 23.64
N PHE A 172 15.06 -3.18 23.17
CA PHE A 172 16.28 -3.09 23.96
C PHE A 172 16.78 -1.64 24.02
#